data_AF-A0A944ULM5-F1
#
_entry.id   AF-A0A944ULM5-F1
#
_cell.length_a   1.000
_cell.length_b   1.000
_cell.length_c   1.000
_cell.angle_alpha   90.00
_cell.angle_beta   90.00
_cell.angle_gamma   90.00
#
_symmetry.space_group_name_H-M   'P 1'
#
loop_
_entity.id
_entity.type
_entity.pdbx_description
1 polymer ?
#
loop_
_entity_poly.entity_id
_entity_poly.type
_entity_poly.pdbx_seq_one_letter_code
_entity_poly.pdbx_strand_id
1 'polypeptide(L)'
;MNLNKLFIVFTGGLILTHALNSLMIGTPLIGIVIWSFPLAIFFLQAWFKPTARVYQIFSFIILIYFMVICVDIPGLPNLTAASLLFWLELTEIVIAFFIACYAAREQLRNVK
;
A
#
# COMPACT_ATOMS: atom_id res chain seq x y z
N MET A 1 11.66 0.34 -17.23
CA MET A 1 11.11 1.14 -16.12
C MET A 1 11.55 0.46 -14.82
N ASN A 2 12.12 1.18 -13.85
CA ASN A 2 12.64 0.54 -12.64
C ASN A 2 11.46 0.22 -11.70
N LEU A 3 11.13 -1.06 -11.50
CA LEU A 3 9.96 -1.47 -10.70
C LEU A 3 10.14 -1.10 -9.22
N ASN A 4 11.37 -0.99 -8.70
CA ASN A 4 11.60 -0.47 -7.36
C ASN A 4 11.15 0.98 -7.23
N LYS A 5 11.45 1.83 -8.23
CA LYS A 5 11.03 3.24 -8.19
C LYS A 5 9.50 3.36 -8.22
N LEU A 6 8.83 2.55 -9.03
CA LEU A 6 7.36 2.50 -9.02
C LEU A 6 6.83 2.02 -7.68
N PHE A 7 7.41 0.95 -7.13
CA PHE A 7 7.03 0.43 -5.82
C PHE A 7 7.11 1.52 -4.75
N ILE A 8 8.22 2.26 -4.72
CA ILE A 8 8.42 3.39 -3.83
C ILE A 8 7.35 4.46 -4.03
N VAL A 9 7.12 4.93 -5.26
CA VAL A 9 6.15 5.98 -5.55
C VAL A 9 4.74 5.57 -5.12
N PHE A 10 4.29 4.38 -5.50
CA PHE A 10 2.93 3.92 -5.19
C PHE A 10 2.75 3.54 -3.71
N THR A 11 3.78 2.97 -3.06
CA THR A 11 3.70 2.69 -1.61
C THR A 11 3.73 3.99 -0.80
N GLY A 12 4.51 4.99 -1.23
CA GLY A 12 4.51 6.32 -0.62
C GLY A 12 3.16 7.04 -0.78
N GLY A 13 2.56 6.94 -1.98
CA GLY A 13 1.19 7.40 -2.23
C GLY A 13 0.18 6.73 -1.32
N LEU A 14 0.21 5.40 -1.24
CA LEU A 14 -0.65 4.61 -0.37
C LEU A 14 -0.56 5.02 1.10
N ILE A 15 0.65 5.23 1.64
CA ILE A 15 0.83 5.67 3.02
C ILE A 15 0.17 7.04 3.24
N LEU A 16 0.34 7.96 2.29
CA LEU A 16 -0.26 9.29 2.36
C LEU A 16 -1.79 9.22 2.28
N THR A 17 -2.33 8.49 1.30
CA THR A 17 -3.77 8.32 1.11
C THR A 17 -4.40 7.66 2.33
N HIS A 18 -3.80 6.59 2.87
CA HIS A 18 -4.28 5.92 4.07
C HIS A 18 -4.30 6.86 5.28
N ALA A 19 -3.25 7.66 5.47
CA ALA A 19 -3.20 8.64 6.55
C ALA A 19 -4.28 9.72 6.41
N LEU A 20 -4.47 10.25 5.20
CA LEU A 20 -5.50 11.26 4.91
C LEU A 20 -6.91 10.70 5.09
N ASN A 21 -7.18 9.51 4.54
CA ASN A 21 -8.46 8.83 4.68
C ASN A 21 -8.77 8.57 6.17
N SER A 22 -7.79 8.03 6.90
CA SER A 22 -7.92 7.73 8.32
C SER A 22 -8.17 8.97 9.19
N LEU A 23 -7.52 10.10 8.88
CA LEU A 23 -7.79 11.38 9.55
C LEU A 23 -9.21 11.87 9.26
N MET A 24 -9.68 11.73 8.02
CA MET A 24 -11.01 12.19 7.61
C MET A 24 -12.15 11.40 8.25
N ILE A 25 -11.98 10.09 8.46
CA ILE A 25 -12.98 9.26 9.14
C ILE A 25 -12.86 9.30 10.67
N GLY A 26 -11.91 10.09 11.22
CA GLY A 26 -11.75 10.28 12.66
C GLY A 26 -11.07 9.11 13.37
N THR A 27 -10.21 8.36 12.68
CA THR A 27 -9.46 7.25 13.27
C THR A 27 -8.53 7.77 14.37
N PRO A 28 -8.46 7.14 15.56
CA PRO A 28 -7.50 7.51 16.59
C PRO A 28 -6.06 7.50 16.06
N LEU A 29 -5.24 8.48 16.44
CA LEU A 29 -3.84 8.61 15.98
C LEU A 29 -3.02 7.32 16.15
N ILE A 30 -3.23 6.61 17.26
CA ILE A 30 -2.56 5.34 17.51
C ILE A 30 -2.90 4.27 16.47
N GLY A 31 -4.16 4.24 16.01
CA GLY A 31 -4.62 3.36 14.94
C GLY A 31 -3.93 3.70 13.62
N ILE A 32 -3.87 4.98 13.26
CA ILE A 32 -3.19 5.45 12.04
C ILE A 32 -1.72 5.01 12.04
N VAL A 33 -1.03 5.15 13.17
CA VAL A 33 0.38 4.75 13.30
C VAL A 33 0.54 3.24 13.15
N ILE A 34 -0.25 2.44 13.87
CA ILE A 34 -0.17 0.97 13.81
C ILE A 34 -0.45 0.46 12.39
N TRP A 35 -1.46 1.01 11.73
CA TRP A 35 -1.84 0.62 10.37
C TRP A 35 -0.97 1.28 9.28
N SER A 36 -0.15 2.28 9.57
CA SER A 36 0.82 2.79 8.58
C SER A 36 2.20 2.14 8.74
N PHE A 37 2.51 1.60 9.93
CA PHE A 37 3.85 1.16 10.29
C PHE A 37 4.41 0.04 9.40
N PRO A 38 3.66 -1.04 9.09
CA PRO A 38 4.13 -2.06 8.15
C PRO A 38 4.47 -1.45 6.77
N LEU A 39 3.57 -0.64 6.20
CA LEU A 39 3.78 0.00 4.91
C LEU A 39 5.05 0.86 4.90
N ALA A 40 5.26 1.67 5.95
CA ALA A 40 6.43 2.52 6.09
C ALA A 40 7.74 1.72 6.21
N ILE A 41 7.76 0.63 6.96
CA ILE A 41 8.95 -0.24 7.07
C ILE A 41 9.34 -0.79 5.71
N PHE A 42 8.39 -1.34 4.96
CA PHE A 42 8.68 -1.96 3.67
C PHE A 42 9.02 -0.93 2.59
N PHE A 43 8.43 0.27 2.66
CA PHE A 43 8.86 1.43 1.87
C PHE A 43 10.34 1.76 2.13
N LEU A 44 10.75 1.91 3.39
CA LEU A 44 12.14 2.21 3.75
C LEU A 44 13.09 1.07 3.34
N GLN A 45 12.70 -0.18 3.57
CA GLN A 45 13.52 -1.33 3.16
C GLN A 45 13.71 -1.39 1.64
N ALA A 46 12.67 -1.13 0.84
CA ALA A 46 12.78 -1.07 -0.61
C ALA A 46 13.66 0.11 -1.09
N TRP A 47 13.65 1.22 -0.34
CA TRP A 47 14.51 2.38 -0.60
C TRP A 47 15.99 2.08 -0.38
N PHE A 48 16.35 1.46 0.75
CA PHE A 48 17.75 1.21 1.10
C PHE A 48 18.32 -0.10 0.55
N LYS A 49 17.53 -1.19 0.58
CA LYS A 49 17.99 -2.53 0.23
C LYS A 49 16.85 -3.32 -0.45
N PRO A 50 16.54 -3.00 -1.72
CA PRO A 50 15.52 -3.72 -2.47
C PRO A 50 15.95 -5.18 -2.64
N THR A 51 15.14 -6.11 -2.14
CA THR A 51 15.35 -7.56 -2.32
C THR A 51 14.03 -8.23 -2.66
N ALA A 52 14.08 -9.38 -3.33
CA ALA A 52 12.88 -10.15 -3.65
C ALA A 52 12.01 -10.43 -2.41
N ARG A 53 12.65 -10.72 -1.27
CA ARG A 53 11.99 -11.00 0.01
C ARG A 53 11.18 -9.80 0.54
N VAL A 54 11.71 -8.57 0.40
CA VAL A 54 11.01 -7.34 0.82
C VAL A 54 9.67 -7.24 0.09
N TYR A 55 9.69 -7.39 -1.23
CA TYR A 55 8.47 -7.30 -2.05
C TYR A 55 7.50 -8.46 -1.79
N GLN A 56 8.00 -9.68 -1.60
CA GLN A 56 7.16 -10.85 -1.28
C GLN A 56 6.42 -10.69 0.05
N ILE A 57 7.11 -10.24 1.10
CA ILE A 57 6.48 -10.03 2.41
C ILE A 57 5.50 -8.85 2.33
N PHE A 58 5.86 -7.78 1.62
CA PHE A 58 4.94 -6.67 1.36
C PHE A 58 3.66 -7.13 0.65
N SER A 59 3.77 -7.99 -0.38
CA SER A 59 2.60 -8.57 -1.07
C SER A 59 1.69 -9.36 -0.14
N PHE A 60 2.22 -9.99 0.91
CA PHE A 60 1.39 -10.65 1.92
C PHE A 60 0.69 -9.63 2.82
N ILE A 61 1.42 -8.59 3.27
CA ILE A 61 0.87 -7.52 4.10
C ILE A 61 -0.24 -6.79 3.35
N ILE A 62 -0.02 -6.40 2.10
CA ILE A 62 -1.01 -5.63 1.34
C ILE A 62 -2.32 -6.41 1.08
N LEU A 63 -2.26 -7.74 1.05
CA LEU A 63 -3.46 -8.59 0.99
C LEU A 63 -4.28 -8.51 2.29
N ILE A 64 -3.63 -8.36 3.45
CA ILE A 64 -4.34 -8.14 4.72
C ILE A 64 -5.07 -6.80 4.68
N TYR A 65 -4.43 -5.74 4.17
CA TYR A 65 -5.07 -4.42 4.00
C TYR A 65 -6.25 -4.51 3.03
N PHE A 66 -6.07 -5.24 1.92
CA PHE A 66 -7.14 -5.50 0.96
C PHE A 66 -8.35 -6.19 1.60
N MET A 67 -8.13 -7.20 2.45
CA MET A 67 -9.23 -7.88 3.15
C MET A 67 -10.00 -6.94 4.07
N VAL A 68 -9.29 -6.09 4.83
CA VAL A 68 -9.91 -5.14 5.76
C VAL A 68 -10.71 -4.09 4.99
N ILE A 69 -10.13 -3.45 3.98
CA ILE A 69 -10.80 -2.39 3.22
C ILE A 69 -12.04 -2.91 2.46
N CYS A 70 -12.05 -4.18 2.07
CA CYS A 70 -13.21 -4.81 1.44
C CYS A 70 -14.41 -5.03 2.39
N VAL A 71 -14.20 -5.02 3.70
CA VAL A 71 -15.31 -5.05 4.68
C VAL A 71 -16.03 -3.71 4.72
N ASP A 72 -15.30 -2.63 4.49
CA ASP A 72 -15.78 -1.25 4.61
C ASP A 72 -16.35 -0.69 3.29
N ILE A 73 -16.64 -1.55 2.29
CA ILE A 73 -17.13 -1.11 0.98
C ILE A 73 -18.46 -0.34 1.16
N PRO A 74 -18.50 0.96 0.83
CA PRO A 74 -19.73 1.73 0.93
C PRO A 74 -20.71 1.27 -0.17
N GLY A 75 -21.94 0.92 0.24
CA GLY A 75 -22.97 0.38 -0.65
C GLY A 75 -23.49 1.32 -1.75
N LEU A 76 -23.18 2.62 -1.68
CA LEU A 76 -23.43 3.60 -2.74
C LEU A 76 -22.25 4.61 -2.77
N PRO A 77 -21.67 4.93 -3.95
CA PRO A 77 -20.69 6.00 -4.06
C PRO A 77 -21.40 7.35 -3.88
N ASN A 78 -21.66 7.75 -2.64
CA ASN A 78 -21.90 9.15 -2.34
C ASN A 78 -20.58 9.87 -2.64
N LEU A 79 -20.55 10.83 -3.57
CA LEU A 79 -19.36 11.57 -4.04
C LEU A 79 -18.78 12.53 -2.97
N THR A 80 -18.58 12.02 -1.75
CA THR A 80 -17.91 12.71 -0.66
C THR A 80 -16.39 12.54 -0.80
N ALA A 81 -15.62 13.48 -0.26
CA ALA A 81 -14.15 13.38 -0.31
C ALA A 81 -13.63 12.12 0.40
N ALA A 82 -14.31 11.64 1.45
CA ALA A 82 -13.96 10.38 2.13
C ALA A 82 -14.18 9.14 1.25
N SER A 83 -15.27 9.09 0.48
CA SER A 83 -15.50 7.96 -0.43
C SER A 83 -14.50 7.95 -1.59
N LEU A 84 -14.11 9.12 -2.11
CA LEU A 84 -13.09 9.23 -3.13
C LEU A 84 -11.72 8.74 -2.63
N LEU A 85 -11.35 9.10 -1.39
CA LEU A 85 -10.13 8.60 -0.75
C LEU A 85 -10.17 7.11 -0.50
N PHE A 86 -11.32 6.56 -0.08
CA PHE A 86 -11.50 5.12 0.03
C PHE A 86 -11.26 4.39 -1.31
N TRP A 87 -11.87 4.87 -2.40
CA TRP A 87 -11.68 4.26 -3.72
C TRP A 87 -10.25 4.42 -4.24
N LEU A 88 -9.61 5.56 -3.94
CA LEU A 88 -8.20 5.78 -4.25
C LEU A 88 -7.32 4.80 -3.50
N GLU A 89 -7.51 4.67 -2.18
CA GLU A 89 -6.77 3.76 -1.32
C GLU A 89 -6.91 2.30 -1.79
N LEU A 90 -8.14 1.87 -2.09
CA LEU A 90 -8.40 0.53 -2.65
C LEU A 90 -7.64 0.32 -3.96
N THR A 91 -7.64 1.33 -4.84
CA THR A 91 -6.94 1.27 -6.12
C THR A 91 -5.42 1.20 -5.91
N GLU A 92 -4.88 1.99 -4.99
CA GLU A 92 -3.46 1.99 -4.64
C GLU A 92 -3.02 0.66 -4.04
N ILE A 93 -3.83 0.04 -3.17
CA ILE A 93 -3.59 -1.31 -2.61
C ILE A 93 -3.43 -2.33 -3.74
N VAL A 94 -4.37 -2.34 -4.70
CA VAL A 94 -4.34 -3.27 -5.83
C VAL A 94 -3.11 -3.03 -6.72
N ILE A 95 -2.82 -1.76 -7.04
CA ILE A 95 -1.65 -1.40 -7.87
C ILE A 95 -0.34 -1.78 -7.15
N ALA A 96 -0.21 -1.45 -5.86
CA ALA A 96 0.96 -1.75 -5.06
C ALA A 96 1.21 -3.26 -4.96
N PHE A 97 0.15 -4.07 -4.84
CA PHE A 97 0.24 -5.52 -4.86
C PHE A 97 0.87 -6.05 -6.16
N PHE A 98 0.35 -5.63 -7.32
CA PHE A 98 0.90 -6.08 -8.60
C PHE A 98 2.33 -5.60 -8.79
N ILE A 99 2.62 -4.33 -8.50
CA ILE A 99 3.98 -3.79 -8.60
C ILE A 99 4.95 -4.58 -7.72
N ALA A 100 4.58 -4.89 -6.47
CA ALA A 100 5.40 -5.70 -5.57
C ALA A 100 5.65 -7.10 -6.14
N CYS A 101 4.62 -7.78 -6.66
CA CYS A 101 4.77 -9.09 -7.30
C CYS A 101 5.73 -9.05 -8.49
N TYR A 102 5.62 -8.04 -9.36
CA TYR A 102 6.52 -7.88 -10.50
C TYR A 102 7.94 -7.48 -10.08
N ALA A 103 8.08 -6.59 -9.09
CA ALA A 103 9.36 -6.18 -8.54
C ALA A 103 10.11 -7.36 -7.89
N ALA A 104 9.40 -8.22 -7.16
CA ALA A 104 9.96 -9.45 -6.60
C ALA A 104 10.55 -10.35 -7.71
N ARG A 105 9.80 -10.54 -8.80
CA ARG A 105 10.24 -11.34 -9.94
C ARG A 105 11.45 -10.72 -10.64
N GLU A 106 11.48 -9.40 -10.80
CA GLU A 106 12.64 -8.69 -11.36
C GLU A 106 13.90 -8.90 -10.51
N GLN A 107 13.78 -8.77 -9.18
CA GLN A 107 14.91 -9.03 -8.28
C GLN A 107 15.40 -10.47 -8.38
N LEU A 108 14.51 -11.46 -8.45
CA LEU A 108 14.91 -12.86 -8.61
C LEU A 108 15.62 -13.14 -9.94
N ARG A 109 15.24 -12.44 -11.01
CA ARG A 109 15.88 -12.58 -12.33
C ARG A 109 17.28 -11.95 -12.35
N ASN A 110 17.47 -10.82 -11.68
CA ASN A 110 18.74 -10.10 -11.64
C ASN A 110 19.78 -10.70 -10.69
N VAL A 111 19.40 -11.72 -9.91
CA VAL A 111 20.30 -12.51 -9.04
C VAL A 111 20.91 -13.71 -9.81
N LYS A 112 20.42 -14.02 -11.02
CA LYS A 112 21.04 -14.98 -11.94
C LYS A 112 22.09 -14.30 -12.81
#